data_AF-A0A7X6R195-F1
#
_entry.id   AF-A0A7X6R195-F1
#
_cell.length_a   1.000
_cell.length_b   1.000
_cell.length_c   1.000
_cell.angle_alpha   90.00
_cell.angle_beta   90.00
_cell.angle_gamma   90.00
#
_symmetry.space_group_name_H-M   'P 1'
#
loop_
_entity.id
_entity.type
_entity.pdbx_description
1 polymer ?
#
loop_
_entity_poly.entity_id
_entity_poly.type
_entity_poly.pdbx_seq_one_letter_code
_entity_poly.pdbx_strand_id
1 'polypeptide(L)'
;MRPLARLCRAKTLALLTIGMVTAVLLPASAAADPPSEIRNAVQEFLDVGRTSVPRADCGPGAAPENGLQGDVTAADRDSGRSTQGYRCNISFVGGYAGRGAGITSTSFEHCAYLGSFFPGDLIGEARGVQVLDVSDPAHPRPTMTLTEPAMLAGTWESLKVNTERKLLVGTGVPVGEGVGYLSVYDVSDCAHPRLLNPGPGTNLLMPLPITTHEGGFSPDGNTYWASGIAPGFVSAVDLTDPANPHVVWQGLTGIEAHGFGISPDGNRMYISALGGFTVLDISAVQRRDPNPQVHHLGRTFWTDGWATQHSVPVSYDGKPYLYTVDEGGSGGVKLIDISDETAPEVVGKIKLEINLPQHLDSNIGSSMGGSAFAYESHYCAADRQANPTALACGWISSGIRVFDIRDPYAIREIAYYNPPARTGQNLSLWNSPHALASIIGVPLMSAPSALRAVLEGEFDPLDATTARTGRLAFGDVSTDWCLSPPEWRGTQLYVACSDNGFMVLQLDDDVYSPPPDQHSIVGS
;
A
#
# COMPACT_ATOMS: atom_id res chain seq x y z
N MET A 1 -38.74 -15.87 43.71
CA MET A 1 -38.45 -15.48 42.31
C MET A 1 -37.77 -14.12 42.29
N ARG A 2 -36.45 -14.11 42.05
CA ARG A 2 -35.55 -12.99 41.78
C ARG A 2 -34.29 -13.62 41.13
N PRO A 3 -33.44 -12.90 40.36
CA PRO A 3 -33.57 -11.51 39.93
C PRO A 3 -33.24 -11.23 38.44
N LEU A 4 -33.59 -10.01 38.01
CA LEU A 4 -33.05 -9.30 36.86
C LEU A 4 -31.52 -9.12 37.00
N ALA A 5 -30.76 -9.58 36.01
CA ALA A 5 -29.35 -9.25 35.84
C ALA A 5 -28.88 -9.49 34.39
N ARG A 6 -29.36 -8.70 33.41
CA ARG A 6 -28.77 -8.72 32.05
C ARG A 6 -28.58 -7.37 31.34
N LEU A 7 -29.08 -6.24 31.86
CA LEU A 7 -28.99 -4.95 31.15
C LEU A 7 -27.80 -4.05 31.50
N CYS A 8 -26.98 -4.36 32.52
CA CYS A 8 -25.84 -3.48 32.87
C CYS A 8 -24.54 -3.79 32.12
N ARG A 9 -24.38 -4.95 31.47
CA ARG A 9 -23.11 -5.31 30.77
C ARG A 9 -22.97 -4.72 29.37
N ALA A 10 -24.08 -4.40 28.70
CA ALA A 10 -24.05 -3.84 27.34
C ALA A 10 -23.59 -2.36 27.30
N LYS A 11 -23.89 -1.59 28.36
CA LYS A 11 -23.49 -0.18 28.44
C LYS A 11 -21.99 -0.02 28.72
N THR A 12 -21.39 -0.94 29.48
CA THR A 12 -19.96 -0.88 29.79
C THR A 12 -19.09 -1.24 28.57
N LEU A 13 -19.55 -2.15 27.70
CA LEU A 13 -18.84 -2.48 26.46
C LEU A 13 -18.90 -1.33 25.43
N ALA A 14 -20.05 -0.66 25.32
CA ALA A 14 -20.22 0.50 24.43
C ALA A 14 -19.41 1.74 24.88
N LEU A 15 -19.19 1.92 26.19
CA LEU A 15 -18.35 2.99 26.72
C LEU A 15 -16.84 2.69 26.55
N LEU A 16 -16.44 1.42 26.51
CA LEU A 16 -15.07 1.00 26.22
C LEU A 16 -14.71 1.14 24.73
N THR A 17 -15.65 0.90 23.81
CA THR A 17 -15.44 1.14 22.38
C THR A 17 -15.44 2.63 22.04
N ILE A 18 -16.31 3.44 22.67
CA ILE A 18 -16.26 4.90 22.51
C ILE A 18 -14.96 5.47 23.09
N GLY A 19 -14.47 4.96 24.23
CA GLY A 19 -13.20 5.38 24.84
C GLY A 19 -11.97 5.13 23.95
N MET A 20 -11.92 3.98 23.25
CA MET A 20 -10.84 3.71 22.28
C MET A 20 -10.95 4.58 21.02
N VAL A 21 -12.16 4.84 20.51
CA VAL A 21 -12.35 5.71 19.33
C VAL A 21 -11.96 7.16 19.62
N THR A 22 -12.21 7.68 20.83
CA THR A 22 -11.72 9.03 21.21
C THR A 22 -10.21 9.10 21.41
N ALA A 23 -9.52 7.99 21.69
CA ALA A 23 -8.06 7.97 21.75
C ALA A 23 -7.41 7.94 20.36
N VAL A 24 -8.11 7.42 19.34
CA VAL A 24 -7.69 7.45 17.93
C VAL A 24 -7.89 8.82 17.28
N LEU A 25 -8.78 9.66 17.84
CA LEU A 25 -9.10 10.99 17.30
C LEU A 25 -8.29 12.15 17.92
N LEU A 26 -7.35 11.86 18.81
CA LEU A 26 -6.42 12.85 19.35
C LEU A 26 -5.02 12.58 18.79
N PRO A 27 -4.34 13.55 18.16
CA PRO A 27 -2.96 13.40 17.74
C PRO A 27 -2.08 13.32 19.00
N ALA A 28 -1.91 12.12 19.54
CA ALA A 28 -1.09 11.84 20.72
C ALA A 28 0.25 11.23 20.33
N SER A 29 0.84 11.65 19.21
CA SER A 29 2.12 11.17 18.69
C SER A 29 3.34 11.98 19.16
N ALA A 30 3.22 12.75 20.26
CA ALA A 30 4.29 13.65 20.75
C ALA A 30 5.19 13.04 21.85
N ALA A 31 5.20 11.72 22.07
CA ALA A 31 5.87 11.13 23.24
C ALA A 31 7.40 10.89 23.09
N ALA A 32 7.99 11.13 21.91
CA ALA A 32 9.39 10.78 21.66
C ALA A 32 10.40 11.94 21.84
N ASP A 33 9.98 13.20 21.81
CA ASP A 33 10.88 14.37 21.79
C ASP A 33 10.65 15.38 22.94
N PRO A 34 11.66 16.19 23.33
CA PRO A 34 11.48 17.23 24.33
C PRO A 34 10.40 18.26 23.93
N PRO A 35 9.52 18.69 24.86
CA PRO A 35 8.34 19.49 24.56
C PRO A 35 8.60 20.90 24.00
N SER A 36 9.86 21.35 23.92
CA SER A 36 10.23 22.67 23.39
C SER A 36 10.38 22.73 21.86
N GLU A 37 10.52 21.59 21.17
CA GLU A 37 10.69 21.57 19.70
C GLU A 37 9.37 21.25 18.94
N ILE A 38 8.39 20.66 19.61
CA ILE A 38 7.20 20.06 18.97
C ILE A 38 6.10 21.09 18.62
N ARG A 39 5.95 22.18 19.39
CA ARG A 39 4.75 23.05 19.25
C ARG A 39 4.66 23.83 17.92
N ASN A 40 5.77 24.01 17.21
CA ASN A 40 5.80 24.71 15.92
C ASN A 40 6.09 23.76 14.73
N ALA A 41 6.35 22.47 14.98
CA ALA A 41 6.77 21.49 13.97
C ALA A 41 5.65 20.51 13.56
N VAL A 42 4.46 20.63 14.15
CA VAL A 42 3.28 19.83 13.83
C VAL A 42 2.32 20.66 13.00
N GLN A 43 2.08 20.22 11.77
CA GLN A 43 1.04 20.74 10.89
C GLN A 43 -0.19 19.85 10.98
N GLU A 44 -1.38 20.46 11.06
CA GLU A 44 -2.66 19.76 11.08
C GLU A 44 -3.47 20.14 9.85
N PHE A 45 -3.98 19.13 9.16
CA PHE A 45 -4.78 19.29 7.96
C PHE A 45 -6.17 18.68 8.17
N LEU A 46 -7.18 19.55 8.18
CA LEU A 46 -8.54 19.21 8.60
C LEU A 46 -9.56 19.11 7.45
N ASP A 47 -9.19 19.53 6.24
CA ASP A 47 -10.09 19.35 5.09
C ASP A 47 -10.23 17.86 4.77
N VAL A 48 -11.45 17.41 4.52
CA VAL A 48 -11.78 16.01 4.26
C VAL A 48 -11.89 15.65 2.78
N GLY A 49 -11.71 16.62 1.87
CA GLY A 49 -11.70 16.38 0.42
C GLY A 49 -13.07 15.93 -0.07
N ARG A 50 -13.87 16.89 -0.57
CA ARG A 50 -15.26 16.66 -1.01
C ARG A 50 -15.43 16.65 -2.52
N THR A 51 -14.32 16.67 -3.25
CA THR A 51 -14.27 16.64 -4.71
C THR A 51 -13.42 15.48 -5.17
N SER A 52 -13.93 14.70 -6.12
CA SER A 52 -13.15 13.70 -6.82
C SER A 52 -12.34 14.35 -7.94
N VAL A 53 -11.32 13.64 -8.41
CA VAL A 53 -10.71 13.97 -9.70
C VAL A 53 -11.68 13.67 -10.84
N PRO A 54 -11.61 14.38 -11.98
CA PRO A 54 -12.43 14.06 -13.14
C PRO A 54 -12.27 12.60 -13.57
N ARG A 55 -13.39 11.99 -14.00
CA ARG A 55 -13.44 10.64 -14.59
C ARG A 55 -12.61 10.59 -15.88
N ALA A 56 -12.06 9.41 -16.18
CA ALA A 56 -11.43 9.16 -17.47
C ALA A 56 -12.46 9.16 -18.62
N ASP A 57 -12.09 9.74 -19.76
CA ASP A 57 -12.84 9.66 -21.00
C ASP A 57 -12.50 8.34 -21.71
N CYS A 58 -13.38 7.34 -21.63
CA CYS A 58 -13.08 6.01 -22.15
C CYS A 58 -13.23 5.89 -23.67
N GLY A 59 -12.18 5.40 -24.32
CA GLY A 59 -12.12 5.15 -25.75
C GLY A 59 -12.88 3.89 -26.21
N PRO A 60 -12.86 3.61 -27.52
CA PRO A 60 -13.50 2.44 -28.11
C PRO A 60 -12.99 1.11 -27.51
N GLY A 61 -13.88 0.14 -27.25
CA GLY A 61 -13.51 -1.16 -26.70
C GLY A 61 -13.36 -1.20 -25.17
N ALA A 62 -13.59 -0.05 -24.50
CA ALA A 62 -13.73 0.04 -23.07
C ALA A 62 -14.92 -0.78 -22.53
N ALA A 63 -14.80 -1.18 -21.26
CA ALA A 63 -15.87 -1.78 -20.48
C ALA A 63 -15.97 -0.97 -19.18
N PRO A 64 -16.60 0.22 -19.23
CA PRO A 64 -16.56 1.17 -18.13
C PRO A 64 -17.31 0.67 -16.89
N GLU A 65 -17.02 1.28 -15.73
CA GLU A 65 -17.73 1.02 -14.49
C GLU A 65 -19.18 1.51 -14.62
N ASN A 66 -20.13 0.77 -14.04
CA ASN A 66 -21.56 1.08 -14.21
C ASN A 66 -22.07 2.14 -13.22
N GLY A 67 -21.28 2.50 -12.21
CA GLY A 67 -21.72 3.33 -11.09
C GLY A 67 -20.86 4.58 -10.88
N LEU A 68 -20.55 4.84 -9.60
CA LEU A 68 -19.60 5.85 -9.19
C LEU A 68 -18.20 5.49 -9.69
N GLN A 69 -17.39 6.50 -9.99
CA GLN A 69 -15.97 6.32 -10.24
C GLN A 69 -15.33 5.55 -9.07
N GLY A 70 -14.72 4.41 -9.36
CA GLY A 70 -14.11 3.53 -8.35
C GLY A 70 -14.98 2.39 -7.87
N ASP A 71 -16.31 2.42 -8.09
CA ASP A 71 -17.21 1.42 -7.52
C ASP A 71 -17.37 0.17 -8.39
N VAL A 72 -17.19 -0.99 -7.76
CA VAL A 72 -17.73 -2.26 -8.25
C VAL A 72 -19.02 -2.54 -7.49
N THR A 73 -20.14 -2.10 -8.06
CA THR A 73 -21.43 -2.02 -7.36
C THR A 73 -21.88 -3.34 -6.75
N ALA A 74 -22.63 -3.29 -5.64
CA ALA A 74 -23.28 -4.46 -5.05
C ALA A 74 -24.06 -5.29 -6.08
N ALA A 75 -24.78 -4.60 -6.98
CA ALA A 75 -25.56 -5.23 -8.05
C ALA A 75 -24.69 -5.99 -9.06
N ASP A 76 -23.53 -5.43 -9.43
CA ASP A 76 -22.60 -6.09 -10.35
C ASP A 76 -21.91 -7.29 -9.70
N ARG A 77 -21.58 -7.19 -8.41
CA ARG A 77 -21.03 -8.30 -7.62
C ARG A 77 -22.04 -9.44 -7.48
N ASP A 78 -23.31 -9.13 -7.23
CA ASP A 78 -24.37 -10.12 -7.02
C ASP A 78 -24.87 -10.77 -8.32
N SER A 79 -24.93 -10.01 -9.41
CA SER A 79 -25.29 -10.53 -10.73
C SER A 79 -24.17 -11.33 -11.39
N GLY A 80 -22.93 -11.20 -10.88
CA GLY A 80 -21.74 -11.77 -11.49
C GLY A 80 -21.16 -10.93 -12.62
N ARG A 81 -21.68 -9.73 -12.91
CA ARG A 81 -21.10 -8.80 -13.90
C ARG A 81 -19.64 -8.46 -13.56
N SER A 82 -19.27 -8.39 -12.29
CA SER A 82 -17.87 -8.14 -11.87
C SER A 82 -16.87 -9.21 -12.34
N THR A 83 -17.33 -10.42 -12.67
CA THR A 83 -16.48 -11.51 -13.22
C THR A 83 -15.99 -11.26 -14.65
N GLN A 84 -16.45 -10.19 -15.31
CA GLN A 84 -15.97 -9.77 -16.63
C GLN A 84 -14.91 -8.66 -16.55
N GLY A 85 -14.69 -8.09 -15.36
CA GLY A 85 -13.80 -6.94 -15.14
C GLY A 85 -14.34 -5.62 -15.70
N TYR A 86 -13.55 -4.57 -15.52
CA TYR A 86 -13.80 -3.22 -16.03
C TYR A 86 -12.51 -2.64 -16.57
N ARG A 87 -12.59 -1.84 -17.63
CA ARG A 87 -11.42 -1.20 -18.22
C ARG A 87 -11.76 0.07 -18.98
N CYS A 88 -10.85 1.03 -18.93
CA CYS A 88 -10.90 2.30 -19.64
C CYS A 88 -9.48 2.68 -20.05
N ASN A 89 -9.23 2.84 -21.36
CA ASN A 89 -7.94 3.23 -21.96
C ASN A 89 -6.72 2.39 -21.54
N ILE A 90 -6.99 1.13 -21.18
CA ILE A 90 -5.98 0.15 -20.76
C ILE A 90 -6.49 -1.25 -21.08
N SER A 91 -5.58 -2.13 -21.47
CA SER A 91 -5.88 -3.51 -21.84
C SER A 91 -4.97 -4.51 -21.13
N PHE A 92 -5.42 -5.75 -21.01
CA PHE A 92 -4.62 -6.84 -20.46
C PHE A 92 -3.78 -7.48 -21.57
N VAL A 93 -2.48 -7.59 -21.35
CA VAL A 93 -1.54 -8.23 -22.29
C VAL A 93 -1.34 -9.70 -21.94
N GLY A 94 -1.01 -9.97 -20.68
CA GLY A 94 -0.64 -11.27 -20.17
C GLY A 94 -0.49 -11.23 -18.66
N GLY A 95 -0.33 -12.40 -18.05
CA GLY A 95 -0.26 -12.48 -16.60
C GLY A 95 -0.08 -13.90 -16.12
N TYR A 96 0.16 -14.02 -14.82
CA TYR A 96 0.26 -15.28 -14.11
C TYR A 96 -0.59 -15.20 -12.84
N ALA A 97 -1.77 -15.81 -12.91
CA ALA A 97 -2.70 -15.82 -11.77
C ALA A 97 -2.26 -16.72 -10.63
N GLY A 98 -1.54 -17.80 -10.95
CA GLY A 98 -1.04 -18.77 -9.97
C GLY A 98 -2.12 -19.19 -8.96
N ARG A 99 -1.87 -18.89 -7.69
CA ARG A 99 -2.75 -19.14 -6.55
C ARG A 99 -3.05 -17.84 -5.80
N GLY A 100 -3.08 -16.73 -6.53
CA GLY A 100 -3.04 -15.37 -6.00
C GLY A 100 -1.62 -14.84 -5.81
N ALA A 101 -1.54 -13.59 -5.38
CA ALA A 101 -0.31 -12.90 -5.00
C ALA A 101 -0.46 -12.33 -3.57
N GLY A 102 0.66 -12.19 -2.86
CA GLY A 102 0.70 -11.46 -1.61
C GLY A 102 0.40 -9.97 -1.80
N ILE A 103 0.53 -9.19 -0.72
CA ILE A 103 0.13 -7.77 -0.72
C ILE A 103 0.89 -6.96 -1.79
N THR A 104 2.19 -7.18 -1.92
CA THR A 104 3.03 -6.47 -2.89
C THR A 104 3.72 -7.40 -3.88
N SER A 105 4.14 -6.82 -5.00
CA SER A 105 5.09 -7.39 -5.94
C SER A 105 6.09 -6.32 -6.32
N THR A 106 7.29 -6.74 -6.69
CA THR A 106 8.35 -5.88 -7.24
C THR A 106 8.93 -6.54 -8.48
N SER A 107 9.58 -5.80 -9.35
CA SER A 107 10.17 -6.37 -10.57
C SER A 107 11.57 -5.82 -10.84
N PHE A 108 12.33 -6.53 -11.66
CA PHE A 108 13.69 -6.16 -12.04
C PHE A 108 14.03 -6.76 -13.40
N GLU A 109 14.59 -5.95 -14.31
CA GLU A 109 14.92 -6.36 -15.68
C GLU A 109 13.75 -7.08 -16.35
N HIS A 110 13.80 -8.37 -16.64
CA HIS A 110 12.69 -9.11 -17.25
C HIS A 110 11.97 -10.02 -16.24
N CYS A 111 12.09 -9.77 -14.94
CA CYS A 111 11.55 -10.64 -13.89
C CYS A 111 10.59 -9.91 -12.97
N ALA A 112 9.63 -10.65 -12.42
CA ALA A 112 8.73 -10.19 -11.36
C ALA A 112 8.79 -11.11 -10.14
N TYR A 113 8.71 -10.52 -8.95
CA TYR A 113 8.76 -11.19 -7.66
C TYR A 113 7.44 -10.93 -6.94
N LEU A 114 6.64 -11.97 -6.76
CA LEU A 114 5.34 -11.88 -6.11
C LEU A 114 5.50 -12.20 -4.64
N GLY A 115 5.11 -11.26 -3.78
CA GLY A 115 5.10 -11.45 -2.34
C GLY A 115 4.32 -12.70 -1.92
N SER A 116 4.72 -13.27 -0.80
CA SER A 116 4.03 -14.39 -0.17
C SER A 116 3.12 -13.90 0.96
N PHE A 117 2.13 -14.72 1.32
CA PHE A 117 1.18 -14.40 2.38
C PHE A 117 0.95 -15.56 3.35
N PHE A 118 1.12 -15.29 4.64
CA PHE A 118 0.88 -16.26 5.71
C PHE A 118 -0.59 -16.26 6.17
N PRO A 119 -1.16 -17.40 6.59
CA PRO A 119 -0.56 -18.74 6.69
C PRO A 119 -0.66 -19.56 5.40
N GLY A 120 -1.26 -19.00 4.34
CA GLY A 120 -1.57 -19.72 3.12
C GLY A 120 -0.33 -20.28 2.41
N ASP A 121 0.81 -19.59 2.56
CA ASP A 121 2.11 -20.03 2.09
C ASP A 121 2.62 -21.34 2.73
N LEU A 122 2.12 -21.73 3.91
CA LEU A 122 2.52 -22.97 4.59
C LEU A 122 1.73 -24.20 4.13
N ILE A 123 0.57 -24.00 3.52
CA ILE A 123 -0.38 -25.08 3.18
C ILE A 123 -0.37 -25.46 1.69
N GLY A 124 0.15 -24.59 0.81
CA GLY A 124 0.20 -24.80 -0.63
C GLY A 124 1.50 -25.43 -1.18
N GLU A 125 1.49 -25.73 -2.48
CA GLU A 125 2.64 -26.25 -3.24
C GLU A 125 3.60 -25.15 -3.73
N ALA A 126 3.10 -23.93 -3.97
CA ALA A 126 3.90 -22.77 -4.36
C ALA A 126 4.17 -21.92 -3.12
N ARG A 127 5.16 -22.34 -2.33
CA ARG A 127 5.56 -21.67 -1.08
C ARG A 127 6.62 -20.61 -1.34
N GLY A 128 6.58 -19.55 -0.56
CA GLY A 128 7.49 -18.44 -0.56
C GLY A 128 7.19 -17.43 -1.66
N VAL A 129 8.15 -16.53 -1.87
CA VAL A 129 8.08 -15.54 -2.95
C VAL A 129 8.21 -16.25 -4.30
N GLN A 130 7.25 -16.03 -5.20
CA GLN A 130 7.28 -16.61 -6.54
C GLN A 130 8.07 -15.72 -7.48
N VAL A 131 9.02 -16.32 -8.20
CA VAL A 131 9.84 -15.64 -9.22
C VAL A 131 9.27 -15.97 -10.59
N LEU A 132 8.98 -14.93 -11.38
CA LEU A 132 8.51 -15.04 -12.76
C LEU A 132 9.54 -14.49 -13.73
N ASP A 133 9.77 -15.21 -14.82
CA ASP A 133 10.36 -14.68 -16.06
C ASP A 133 9.25 -14.08 -16.92
N VAL A 134 9.40 -12.80 -17.23
CA VAL A 134 8.48 -11.93 -17.98
C VAL A 134 9.17 -11.41 -19.25
N SER A 135 10.14 -12.14 -19.79
CA SER A 135 10.77 -11.83 -21.08
C SER A 135 9.78 -11.82 -22.25
N ASP A 136 8.70 -12.59 -22.14
CA ASP A 136 7.49 -12.47 -22.97
C ASP A 136 6.33 -11.95 -22.09
N PRO A 137 5.99 -10.65 -22.17
CA PRO A 137 4.95 -10.06 -21.33
C PRO A 137 3.56 -10.66 -21.54
N ALA A 138 3.29 -11.28 -22.70
CA ALA A 138 2.04 -11.98 -22.96
C ALA A 138 1.96 -13.36 -22.28
N HIS A 139 3.11 -13.96 -21.94
CA HIS A 139 3.19 -15.29 -21.34
C HIS A 139 4.23 -15.37 -20.21
N PRO A 140 4.02 -14.67 -19.07
CA PRO A 140 4.91 -14.78 -17.91
C PRO A 140 4.99 -16.23 -17.40
N ARG A 141 6.19 -16.67 -17.01
CA ARG A 141 6.45 -18.06 -16.58
C ARG A 141 7.09 -18.11 -15.20
N PRO A 142 6.59 -18.95 -14.27
CA PRO A 142 7.28 -19.17 -13.01
C PRO A 142 8.62 -19.89 -13.25
N THR A 143 9.67 -19.45 -12.57
CA THR A 143 11.02 -20.04 -12.67
C THR A 143 11.37 -20.82 -11.40
N MET A 144 11.22 -20.19 -10.24
CA MET A 144 11.48 -20.80 -8.93
C MET A 144 10.67 -20.11 -7.83
N THR A 145 10.78 -20.62 -6.60
CA THR A 145 10.29 -19.93 -5.41
C THR A 145 11.41 -19.73 -4.39
N LEU A 146 11.37 -18.60 -3.69
CA LEU A 146 12.31 -18.26 -2.63
C LEU A 146 11.70 -18.67 -1.29
N THR A 147 12.30 -19.62 -0.60
CA THR A 147 11.69 -20.30 0.57
C THR A 147 12.50 -20.15 1.85
N GLU A 148 13.32 -19.12 1.96
CA GLU A 148 13.99 -18.82 3.22
C GLU A 148 12.98 -18.35 4.27
N PRO A 149 13.28 -18.42 5.58
CA PRO A 149 12.30 -18.15 6.64
C PRO A 149 11.52 -16.84 6.48
N ALA A 150 12.18 -15.74 6.08
CA ALA A 150 11.51 -14.48 5.80
C ALA A 150 10.50 -14.59 4.65
N MET A 151 10.85 -15.30 3.59
CA MET A 151 9.99 -15.49 2.42
C MET A 151 8.84 -16.45 2.70
N LEU A 152 9.00 -17.43 3.58
CA LEU A 152 7.93 -18.36 3.99
C LEU A 152 6.97 -17.78 5.03
N ALA A 153 7.45 -16.81 5.82
CA ALA A 153 6.66 -16.17 6.85
C ALA A 153 5.63 -15.18 6.27
N GLY A 154 5.55 -15.02 4.95
CA GLY A 154 4.83 -13.92 4.31
C GLY A 154 5.71 -12.66 4.26
N THR A 155 5.77 -11.99 3.12
CA THR A 155 6.59 -10.78 2.99
C THR A 155 5.81 -9.50 3.23
N TRP A 156 4.48 -9.56 3.13
CA TRP A 156 3.59 -8.41 3.30
C TRP A 156 4.07 -7.25 2.38
N GLU A 157 4.27 -6.01 2.84
CA GLU A 157 4.86 -4.95 1.99
C GLU A 157 6.40 -4.90 1.98
N SER A 158 7.10 -5.76 2.68
CA SER A 158 8.57 -5.64 2.81
C SER A 158 9.38 -6.07 1.58
N LEU A 159 8.79 -6.71 0.56
CA LEU A 159 9.56 -7.23 -0.57
C LEU A 159 9.93 -6.12 -1.56
N LYS A 160 11.22 -5.81 -1.70
CA LYS A 160 11.74 -4.71 -2.53
C LYS A 160 13.01 -5.04 -3.28
N VAL A 161 13.23 -4.35 -4.41
CA VAL A 161 14.45 -4.42 -5.21
C VAL A 161 15.21 -3.10 -5.16
N ASN A 162 16.54 -3.17 -5.01
CA ASN A 162 17.44 -2.09 -5.40
C ASN A 162 18.09 -2.43 -6.75
N THR A 163 17.82 -1.62 -7.77
CA THR A 163 18.21 -1.88 -9.16
C THR A 163 19.71 -1.70 -9.40
N GLU A 164 20.33 -0.71 -8.74
CA GLU A 164 21.76 -0.42 -8.88
C GLU A 164 22.63 -1.53 -8.27
N ARG A 165 22.27 -1.99 -7.07
CA ARG A 165 22.97 -3.07 -6.35
C ARG A 165 22.53 -4.46 -6.76
N LYS A 166 21.46 -4.57 -7.56
CA LYS A 166 20.83 -5.84 -7.95
C LYS A 166 20.53 -6.72 -6.74
N LEU A 167 19.90 -6.10 -5.74
CA LEU A 167 19.50 -6.78 -4.50
C LEU A 167 17.98 -6.89 -4.43
N LEU A 168 17.48 -8.08 -4.09
CA LEU A 168 16.11 -8.30 -3.65
C LEU A 168 16.14 -8.60 -2.16
N VAL A 169 15.39 -7.82 -1.37
CA VAL A 169 15.28 -8.00 0.07
C VAL A 169 13.82 -8.12 0.46
N GLY A 170 13.55 -8.97 1.43
CA GLY A 170 12.28 -8.95 2.15
C GLY A 170 12.45 -9.52 3.54
N THR A 171 11.48 -9.16 4.39
CA THR A 171 11.42 -9.58 5.79
C THR A 171 10.20 -10.45 6.03
N GLY A 172 10.22 -11.25 7.09
CA GLY A 172 9.09 -12.12 7.45
C GLY A 172 8.03 -11.39 8.27
N VAL A 173 6.83 -11.23 7.72
CA VAL A 173 5.67 -10.49 8.25
C VAL A 173 4.42 -11.37 8.22
N PRO A 174 4.24 -12.28 9.20
CA PRO A 174 3.17 -13.28 9.16
C PRO A 174 1.75 -12.74 9.35
N VAL A 175 1.56 -11.74 10.20
CA VAL A 175 0.21 -11.26 10.54
C VAL A 175 0.21 -9.74 10.70
N GLY A 176 0.62 -9.04 9.64
CA GLY A 176 0.76 -7.59 9.66
C GLY A 176 1.82 -7.06 10.63
N GLU A 177 2.69 -7.92 11.17
CA GLU A 177 3.89 -7.53 11.91
C GLU A 177 4.81 -8.74 11.96
N GLY A 178 6.11 -8.47 11.97
CA GLY A 178 7.18 -9.44 11.85
C GLY A 178 8.34 -9.09 12.76
N VAL A 179 9.17 -10.09 13.05
CA VAL A 179 10.35 -9.90 13.90
C VAL A 179 11.55 -10.65 13.36
N GLY A 180 12.68 -9.95 13.29
CA GLY A 180 14.02 -10.50 13.19
C GLY A 180 14.44 -11.27 11.95
N TYR A 181 13.54 -11.59 11.03
CA TYR A 181 13.87 -12.36 9.82
C TYR A 181 13.97 -11.47 8.59
N LEU A 182 15.10 -11.59 7.89
CA LEU A 182 15.42 -10.85 6.68
C LEU A 182 16.27 -11.73 5.76
N SER A 183 15.91 -11.79 4.47
CA SER A 183 16.69 -12.50 3.45
C SER A 183 17.08 -11.54 2.33
N VAL A 184 18.35 -11.58 1.95
CA VAL A 184 18.97 -10.75 0.91
C VAL A 184 19.40 -11.65 -0.24
N TYR A 185 18.93 -11.35 -1.44
CA TYR A 185 19.26 -12.09 -2.65
C TYR A 185 19.97 -11.19 -3.66
N ASP A 186 20.97 -11.74 -4.34
CA ASP A 186 21.54 -11.20 -5.57
C ASP A 186 20.62 -11.57 -6.74
N VAL A 187 20.18 -10.57 -7.50
CA VAL A 187 19.31 -10.72 -8.67
C VAL A 187 20.02 -10.38 -9.98
N SER A 188 21.34 -10.51 -10.02
CA SER A 188 22.12 -10.38 -11.26
C SER A 188 21.67 -11.34 -12.37
N ASP A 189 21.22 -12.55 -11.99
CA ASP A 189 20.32 -13.39 -12.79
C ASP A 189 18.93 -13.27 -12.18
N CYS A 190 18.10 -12.37 -12.71
CA CYS A 190 16.84 -12.00 -12.08
C CYS A 190 15.87 -13.19 -11.95
N ALA A 191 15.99 -14.18 -12.84
CA ALA A 191 15.14 -15.36 -12.91
C ALA A 191 15.55 -16.45 -11.91
N HIS A 192 16.78 -16.38 -11.39
CA HIS A 192 17.33 -17.32 -10.41
C HIS A 192 18.04 -16.60 -9.25
N PRO A 193 17.30 -15.85 -8.40
CA PRO A 193 17.89 -15.11 -7.29
C PRO A 193 18.71 -16.00 -6.35
N ARG A 194 19.89 -15.52 -5.94
CA ARG A 194 20.83 -16.26 -5.08
C ARG A 194 20.92 -15.63 -3.70
N LEU A 195 20.64 -16.40 -2.66
CA LEU A 195 20.77 -15.95 -1.27
C LEU A 195 22.20 -15.51 -0.96
N LEU A 196 22.34 -14.36 -0.31
CA LEU A 196 23.62 -13.79 0.11
C LEU A 196 23.90 -13.97 1.60
N ASN A 197 22.87 -13.93 2.47
CA ASN A 197 23.02 -13.93 3.93
C ASN A 197 22.51 -15.23 4.60
N PRO A 198 23.09 -16.41 4.38
CA PRO A 198 22.63 -17.65 5.04
C PRO A 198 22.78 -17.65 6.58
N GLY A 199 23.47 -16.66 7.15
CA GLY A 199 23.66 -16.47 8.59
C GLY A 199 22.72 -15.40 9.16
N PRO A 200 23.22 -14.18 9.50
CA PRO A 200 22.42 -13.14 10.13
C PRO A 200 21.12 -12.82 9.37
N GLY A 201 19.99 -12.79 10.06
CA GLY A 201 18.66 -12.50 9.51
C GLY A 201 17.95 -13.71 8.89
N THR A 202 18.65 -14.59 8.16
CA THR A 202 18.04 -15.77 7.53
C THR A 202 18.04 -16.99 8.44
N ASN A 203 19.14 -17.23 9.15
CA ASN A 203 19.24 -18.35 10.08
C ASN A 203 18.30 -18.12 11.28
N LEU A 204 17.44 -19.11 11.57
CA LEU A 204 16.48 -19.05 12.67
C LEU A 204 17.12 -18.78 14.05
N LEU A 205 18.40 -19.11 14.22
CA LEU A 205 19.18 -18.90 15.44
C LEU A 205 19.96 -17.56 15.47
N MET A 206 19.89 -16.77 14.40
CA MET A 206 20.59 -15.48 14.27
C MET A 206 19.64 -14.37 13.78
N PRO A 207 18.51 -14.12 14.47
CA PRO A 207 17.61 -13.03 14.07
C PRO A 207 18.29 -11.68 14.20
N LEU A 208 17.92 -10.73 13.34
CA LEU A 208 18.26 -9.32 13.51
C LEU A 208 17.37 -8.69 14.58
N PRO A 209 17.81 -7.65 15.30
CA PRO A 209 16.96 -6.94 16.23
C PRO A 209 16.04 -5.98 15.46
N ILE A 210 15.11 -6.46 14.64
CA ILE A 210 14.15 -5.63 13.88
C ILE A 210 12.70 -6.03 14.18
N THR A 211 11.81 -5.05 14.19
CA THR A 211 10.38 -5.21 13.90
C THR A 211 10.14 -4.83 12.45
N THR A 212 9.12 -5.38 11.82
CA THR A 212 8.92 -5.21 10.37
C THR A 212 7.50 -5.48 9.93
N HIS A 213 7.01 -4.63 9.05
CA HIS A 213 5.73 -4.65 8.38
C HIS A 213 5.97 -4.31 6.91
N GLU A 214 6.60 -3.17 6.70
CA GLU A 214 7.07 -2.69 5.42
C GLU A 214 8.60 -2.54 5.43
N GLY A 215 9.19 -2.36 4.26
CA GLY A 215 10.58 -1.98 4.14
C GLY A 215 10.92 -1.49 2.74
N GLY A 216 12.15 -1.02 2.57
CA GLY A 216 12.59 -0.29 1.40
C GLY A 216 14.06 0.12 1.50
N PHE A 217 14.65 0.55 0.40
CA PHE A 217 16.09 0.86 0.33
C PHE A 217 16.37 2.36 0.40
N SER A 218 17.50 2.73 1.03
CA SER A 218 18.19 3.97 0.64
C SER A 218 18.58 3.90 -0.85
N PRO A 219 18.62 5.02 -1.59
CA PRO A 219 18.89 5.02 -3.04
C PRO A 219 20.16 4.24 -3.44
N ASP A 220 21.23 4.34 -2.65
CA ASP A 220 22.52 3.67 -2.89
C ASP A 220 22.52 2.15 -2.63
N GLY A 221 21.41 1.61 -2.13
CA GLY A 221 21.24 0.20 -1.79
C GLY A 221 22.13 -0.32 -0.65
N ASN A 222 22.82 0.57 0.09
CA ASN A 222 23.65 0.19 1.24
C ASN A 222 22.87 0.13 2.55
N THR A 223 21.64 0.67 2.60
CA THR A 223 20.74 0.51 3.75
C THR A 223 19.42 -0.05 3.28
N TYR A 224 18.95 -1.08 3.95
CA TYR A 224 17.55 -1.50 3.91
C TYR A 224 16.87 -1.08 5.21
N TRP A 225 15.78 -0.36 5.09
CA TRP A 225 14.99 0.13 6.21
C TRP A 225 13.81 -0.81 6.42
N ALA A 226 13.59 -1.21 7.67
CA ALA A 226 12.45 -2.01 8.09
C ALA A 226 11.62 -1.20 9.10
N SER A 227 10.34 -1.04 8.83
CA SER A 227 9.39 -0.31 9.68
C SER A 227 8.37 -1.28 10.26
N GLY A 228 8.11 -1.20 11.56
CA GLY A 228 7.08 -1.98 12.25
C GLY A 228 5.94 -1.10 12.73
N ILE A 229 4.71 -1.58 12.62
CA ILE A 229 3.50 -0.82 12.93
C ILE A 229 3.30 -0.63 14.43
N ALA A 230 3.76 -1.57 15.28
CA ALA A 230 3.50 -1.49 16.72
C ALA A 230 4.61 -2.09 17.62
N PRO A 231 5.28 -1.27 18.46
CA PRO A 231 5.25 0.20 18.49
C PRO A 231 6.10 0.75 17.34
N GLY A 232 5.68 1.86 16.71
CA GLY A 232 6.25 2.48 15.49
C GLY A 232 7.77 2.61 15.39
N PHE A 233 8.47 1.49 15.26
CA PHE A 233 9.91 1.34 15.24
C PHE A 233 10.38 1.29 13.80
N VAL A 234 11.44 2.03 13.51
CA VAL A 234 12.15 1.95 12.25
C VAL A 234 13.58 1.50 12.52
N SER A 235 14.08 0.59 11.70
CA SER A 235 15.42 0.01 11.80
C SER A 235 16.19 0.20 10.50
N ALA A 236 17.42 0.73 10.59
CA ALA A 236 18.37 0.78 9.48
C ALA A 236 19.24 -0.48 9.51
N VAL A 237 19.09 -1.34 8.50
CA VAL A 237 19.92 -2.53 8.28
C VAL A 237 21.00 -2.19 7.26
N ASP A 238 22.27 -2.26 7.66
CA ASP A 238 23.40 -2.04 6.77
C ASP A 238 23.60 -3.26 5.84
N LEU A 239 23.64 -2.98 4.54
CA LEU A 239 23.83 -3.92 3.43
C LEU A 239 25.06 -3.55 2.57
N THR A 240 26.02 -2.81 3.13
CA THR A 240 27.32 -2.57 2.50
C THR A 240 27.97 -3.92 2.15
N ASP A 241 27.97 -4.85 3.12
CA ASP A 241 28.18 -6.28 2.89
C ASP A 241 26.84 -7.04 3.04
N PRO A 242 26.16 -7.36 1.92
CA PRO A 242 24.86 -8.03 1.97
C PRO A 242 24.94 -9.48 2.51
N ALA A 243 26.12 -10.07 2.64
CA ALA A 243 26.27 -11.39 3.26
C ALA A 243 26.26 -11.34 4.80
N ASN A 244 26.46 -10.16 5.38
CA ASN A 244 26.51 -9.94 6.83
C ASN A 244 25.67 -8.71 7.25
N PRO A 245 24.34 -8.76 7.04
CA PRO A 245 23.45 -7.66 7.40
C PRO A 245 23.45 -7.45 8.92
N HIS A 246 23.46 -6.19 9.35
CA HIS A 246 23.36 -5.84 10.77
C HIS A 246 22.70 -4.49 10.95
N VAL A 247 22.06 -4.30 12.10
CA VAL A 247 21.34 -3.07 12.41
C VAL A 247 22.32 -2.01 12.91
N VAL A 248 22.32 -0.84 12.26
CA VAL A 248 23.22 0.29 12.58
C VAL A 248 22.50 1.44 13.27
N TRP A 249 21.17 1.49 13.17
CA TRP A 249 20.33 2.46 13.86
C TRP A 249 18.92 1.92 14.06
N GLN A 250 18.29 2.30 15.17
CA GLN A 250 16.86 2.10 15.40
C GLN A 250 16.28 3.27 16.18
N GLY A 251 15.02 3.59 15.91
CA GLY A 251 14.30 4.64 16.64
C GLY A 251 12.80 4.48 16.54
N LEU A 252 12.11 5.08 17.51
CA LEU A 252 10.66 5.27 17.45
C LEU A 252 10.36 6.52 16.64
N THR A 253 9.52 6.40 15.62
CA THR A 253 9.14 7.53 14.78
C THR A 253 7.74 8.09 15.12
N GLY A 254 6.95 7.30 15.86
CA GLY A 254 5.59 7.65 16.28
C GLY A 254 4.92 6.47 16.99
N ILE A 255 3.59 6.52 17.10
CA ILE A 255 2.79 5.39 17.58
C ILE A 255 2.86 4.23 16.58
N GLU A 256 2.92 4.57 15.30
CA GLU A 256 2.98 3.67 14.15
C GLU A 256 4.09 4.14 13.21
N ALA A 257 4.80 3.18 12.62
CA ALA A 257 5.72 3.39 11.52
C ALA A 257 5.36 2.41 10.40
N HIS A 258 4.92 2.95 9.27
CA HIS A 258 4.46 2.14 8.15
C HIS A 258 5.43 2.28 6.97
N GLY A 259 4.95 2.44 5.73
CA GLY A 259 5.80 2.77 4.60
C GLY A 259 6.42 4.16 4.69
N PHE A 260 7.33 4.45 3.78
CA PHE A 260 8.08 5.70 3.73
C PHE A 260 8.39 6.09 2.29
N GLY A 261 8.98 7.27 2.10
CA GLY A 261 9.73 7.62 0.90
C GLY A 261 11.11 8.12 1.29
N ILE A 262 12.11 7.97 0.43
CA ILE A 262 13.45 8.51 0.68
C ILE A 262 13.81 9.52 -0.41
N SER A 263 14.35 10.68 -0.03
CA SER A 263 14.82 11.69 -0.96
C SER A 263 15.88 11.13 -1.93
N PRO A 264 16.02 11.68 -3.15
CA PRO A 264 16.99 11.17 -4.13
C PRO A 264 18.43 11.10 -3.62
N ASP A 265 18.81 12.00 -2.71
CA ASP A 265 20.14 12.06 -2.11
C ASP A 265 20.32 11.12 -0.89
N GLY A 266 19.27 10.41 -0.48
CA GLY A 266 19.28 9.47 0.64
C GLY A 266 19.30 10.13 2.03
N ASN A 267 19.17 11.45 2.14
CA ASN A 267 19.34 12.17 3.41
C ASN A 267 18.04 12.43 4.17
N ARG A 268 16.89 12.22 3.55
CA ARG A 268 15.56 12.45 4.14
C ARG A 268 14.69 11.22 4.00
N MET A 269 14.03 10.86 5.08
CA MET A 269 12.97 9.86 5.09
C MET A 269 11.64 10.52 5.43
N TYR A 270 10.63 10.26 4.60
CA TYR A 270 9.25 10.69 4.80
C TYR A 270 8.45 9.47 5.27
N ILE A 271 8.49 9.20 6.58
CA ILE A 271 7.91 7.99 7.18
C ILE A 271 6.44 8.21 7.51
N SER A 272 5.58 7.34 6.99
CA SER A 272 4.15 7.34 7.26
C SER A 272 3.88 7.02 8.72
N ALA A 273 2.84 7.65 9.26
CA ALA A 273 2.37 7.50 10.63
C ALA A 273 0.83 7.37 10.63
N LEU A 274 0.26 7.02 11.78
CA LEU A 274 -1.19 6.98 11.97
C LEU A 274 -1.81 8.36 11.66
N GLY A 275 -2.46 8.49 10.51
CA GLY A 275 -3.11 9.71 10.01
C GLY A 275 -2.13 10.83 9.69
N GLY A 276 -1.02 10.54 9.00
CA GLY A 276 -0.01 11.55 8.67
C GLY A 276 1.34 10.98 8.28
N PHE A 277 2.36 11.83 8.34
CA PHE A 277 3.74 11.42 8.16
C PHE A 277 4.71 12.31 8.95
N THR A 278 5.93 11.80 9.12
CA THR A 278 7.05 12.48 9.77
C THR A 278 8.23 12.59 8.82
N VAL A 279 8.91 13.72 8.83
CA VAL A 279 10.17 13.93 8.12
C VAL A 279 11.34 13.66 9.06
N LEU A 280 12.24 12.79 8.64
CA LEU A 280 13.46 12.44 9.37
C LEU A 280 14.71 12.84 8.59
N ASP A 281 15.69 13.44 9.26
CA ASP A 281 17.06 13.56 8.77
C ASP A 281 17.80 12.24 9.02
N ILE A 282 18.02 11.47 7.95
CA ILE A 282 18.74 10.19 7.99
C ILE A 282 20.18 10.32 7.46
N SER A 283 20.68 11.54 7.28
CA SER A 283 21.98 11.79 6.63
C SER A 283 23.16 11.19 7.39
N ALA A 284 23.09 11.08 8.71
CA ALA A 284 24.14 10.42 9.50
C ALA A 284 24.23 8.92 9.21
N VAL A 285 23.08 8.25 9.03
CA VAL A 285 23.04 6.85 8.60
C VAL A 285 23.57 6.72 7.17
N GLN A 286 23.13 7.62 6.28
CA GLN A 286 23.54 7.63 4.87
C GLN A 286 25.06 7.81 4.69
N ARG A 287 25.69 8.67 5.51
CA ARG A 287 27.15 8.88 5.54
C ARG A 287 27.94 7.77 6.27
N ARG A 288 27.26 6.80 6.90
CA ARG A 288 27.87 5.75 7.73
C ARG A 288 28.61 6.32 8.95
N ASP A 289 28.07 7.38 9.55
CA ASP A 289 28.65 7.97 10.75
C ASP A 289 28.61 6.96 11.92
N PRO A 290 29.63 6.91 12.80
CA PRO A 290 29.58 6.08 13.99
C PRO A 290 28.50 6.61 14.96
N ASN A 291 27.64 5.72 15.47
CA ASN A 291 26.49 6.07 16.33
C ASN A 291 25.59 7.15 15.71
N PRO A 292 25.03 6.89 14.51
CA PRO A 292 24.29 7.89 13.76
C PRO A 292 23.09 8.39 14.57
N GLN A 293 22.83 9.69 14.49
CA GLN A 293 21.64 10.32 15.08
C GLN A 293 20.68 10.65 13.95
N VAL A 294 19.40 10.34 14.16
CA VAL A 294 18.31 10.65 13.22
C VAL A 294 17.40 11.65 13.91
N HIS A 295 17.20 12.80 13.26
CA HIS A 295 16.44 13.90 13.83
C HIS A 295 15.07 14.01 13.18
N HIS A 296 14.04 14.29 13.97
CA HIS A 296 12.72 14.67 13.46
C HIS A 296 12.77 16.13 13.00
N LEU A 297 12.40 16.38 11.74
CA LEU A 297 12.42 17.73 11.17
C LEU A 297 11.03 18.38 11.15
N GLY A 298 10.00 17.62 10.77
CA GLY A 298 8.64 18.10 10.63
C GLY A 298 7.63 16.96 10.69
N ARG A 299 6.38 17.29 10.99
CA ARG A 299 5.27 16.33 11.04
C ARG A 299 4.01 16.95 10.48
N THR A 300 3.28 16.18 9.70
CA THR A 300 1.97 16.58 9.18
C THR A 300 0.97 15.49 9.49
N PHE A 301 -0.12 15.86 10.17
CA PHE A 301 -1.24 14.96 10.44
C PHE A 301 -2.50 15.45 9.73
N TRP A 302 -3.35 14.51 9.37
CA TRP A 302 -4.65 14.78 8.77
C TRP A 302 -5.75 13.99 9.43
N THR A 303 -6.98 14.40 9.14
CA THR A 303 -8.17 13.73 9.66
C THR A 303 -8.87 12.88 8.60
N ASP A 304 -8.58 13.07 7.31
CA ASP A 304 -9.17 12.30 6.21
C ASP A 304 -8.24 11.23 5.70
N GLY A 305 -8.15 10.15 6.48
CA GLY A 305 -7.18 9.07 6.30
C GLY A 305 -6.59 8.71 7.66
N TRP A 306 -6.31 7.43 7.91
CA TRP A 306 -5.78 7.02 9.22
C TRP A 306 -4.66 5.98 9.16
N ALA A 307 -4.68 5.09 8.19
CA ALA A 307 -3.53 4.23 7.90
C ALA A 307 -2.83 4.81 6.67
N THR A 308 -1.73 5.53 6.88
CA THR A 308 -0.96 6.13 5.79
C THR A 308 0.04 5.10 5.28
N GLN A 309 0.02 4.81 3.98
CA GLN A 309 0.86 3.78 3.36
C GLN A 309 2.30 4.27 3.22
N HIS A 310 2.60 4.98 2.14
CA HIS A 310 3.95 5.35 1.75
C HIS A 310 3.97 6.74 1.09
N SER A 311 5.16 7.25 0.82
CA SER A 311 5.35 8.53 0.13
C SER A 311 6.24 8.36 -1.10
N VAL A 312 5.85 8.99 -2.21
CA VAL A 312 6.59 8.99 -3.48
C VAL A 312 7.21 10.37 -3.69
N PRO A 313 8.53 10.54 -3.50
CA PRO A 313 9.20 11.83 -3.66
C PRO A 313 9.40 12.20 -5.13
N VAL A 314 8.85 13.35 -5.52
CA VAL A 314 8.91 13.89 -6.89
C VAL A 314 9.32 15.36 -6.88
N SER A 315 9.54 15.94 -8.06
CA SER A 315 9.74 17.39 -8.19
C SER A 315 9.05 17.94 -9.43
N TYR A 316 8.58 19.18 -9.34
CA TYR A 316 8.07 19.96 -10.48
C TYR A 316 8.94 21.20 -10.64
N ASP A 317 9.60 21.32 -11.78
CA ASP A 317 10.53 22.42 -12.09
C ASP A 317 11.57 22.69 -10.98
N GLY A 318 12.05 21.61 -10.35
CA GLY A 318 13.03 21.65 -9.26
C GLY A 318 12.45 21.89 -7.87
N LYS A 319 11.15 22.18 -7.75
CA LYS A 319 10.46 22.29 -6.46
C LYS A 319 10.03 20.90 -5.96
N PRO A 320 10.35 20.51 -4.71
CA PRO A 320 10.11 19.15 -4.23
C PRO A 320 8.67 18.96 -3.72
N TYR A 321 8.11 17.79 -4.01
CA TYR A 321 6.78 17.38 -3.55
C TYR A 321 6.76 15.90 -3.16
N LEU A 322 5.74 15.49 -2.41
CA LEU A 322 5.41 14.09 -2.17
C LEU A 322 4.01 13.78 -2.69
N TYR A 323 3.85 12.60 -3.29
CA TYR A 323 2.55 11.93 -3.33
C TYR A 323 2.50 10.92 -2.18
N THR A 324 1.66 11.19 -1.17
CA THR A 324 1.52 10.31 -0.01
C THR A 324 0.17 9.62 -0.04
N VAL A 325 0.17 8.29 0.11
CA VAL A 325 -1.02 7.46 -0.08
C VAL A 325 -1.61 7.05 1.26
N ASP A 326 -2.93 7.12 1.43
CA ASP A 326 -3.63 6.55 2.58
C ASP A 326 -4.38 5.27 2.18
N GLU A 327 -4.11 4.19 2.91
CA GLU A 327 -4.77 2.88 2.81
C GLU A 327 -5.92 2.66 3.80
N GLY A 328 -6.07 3.58 4.76
CA GLY A 328 -7.17 3.57 5.72
C GLY A 328 -8.06 4.79 5.60
N GLY A 329 -9.38 4.59 5.66
CA GLY A 329 -10.37 5.66 5.79
C GLY A 329 -10.60 6.46 4.51
N SER A 330 -10.14 5.94 3.37
CA SER A 330 -10.13 6.56 2.05
C SER A 330 -9.75 8.04 2.11
N GLY A 331 -8.54 8.26 2.60
CA GLY A 331 -7.82 9.52 2.54
C GLY A 331 -7.19 9.85 1.19
N GLY A 332 -7.32 8.92 0.23
CA GLY A 332 -6.85 9.06 -1.14
C GLY A 332 -5.34 9.25 -1.21
N VAL A 333 -4.89 9.94 -2.26
CA VAL A 333 -3.49 10.34 -2.39
C VAL A 333 -3.39 11.84 -2.14
N LYS A 334 -2.47 12.27 -1.28
CA LYS A 334 -2.20 13.67 -0.99
C LYS A 334 -0.99 14.15 -1.76
N LEU A 335 -1.08 15.33 -2.35
CA LEU A 335 0.06 16.06 -2.87
C LEU A 335 0.55 17.02 -1.78
N ILE A 336 1.82 16.91 -1.43
CA ILE A 336 2.43 17.64 -0.32
C ILE A 336 3.61 18.45 -0.84
N ASP A 337 3.60 19.75 -0.61
CA ASP A 337 4.74 20.63 -0.83
C ASP A 337 5.73 20.44 0.33
N ILE A 338 6.95 20.05 -0.01
CA ILE A 338 8.05 19.84 0.95
C ILE A 338 9.21 20.79 0.70
N SER A 339 8.94 21.98 0.12
CA SER A 339 9.96 23.03 -0.03
C SER A 339 10.53 23.49 1.30
N ASP A 340 9.74 23.41 2.37
CA ASP A 340 10.18 23.50 3.76
C ASP A 340 9.85 22.16 4.47
N GLU A 341 10.87 21.33 4.65
CA GLU A 341 10.76 20.02 5.29
C GLU A 341 10.40 20.08 6.77
N THR A 342 10.51 21.25 7.40
CA THR A 342 10.10 21.47 8.80
C THR A 342 8.62 21.85 8.92
N ALA A 343 8.01 22.27 7.82
CA ALA A 343 6.59 22.62 7.74
C ALA A 343 5.96 22.17 6.39
N PRO A 344 5.86 20.85 6.12
CA PRO A 344 5.22 20.39 4.89
C PRO A 344 3.75 20.83 4.79
N GLU A 345 3.29 21.11 3.58
CA GLU A 345 1.92 21.60 3.34
C GLU A 345 1.18 20.68 2.38
N VAL A 346 -0.02 20.22 2.76
CA VAL A 346 -0.91 19.48 1.84
C VAL A 346 -1.54 20.47 0.88
N VAL A 347 -1.19 20.37 -0.41
CA VAL A 347 -1.59 21.33 -1.45
C VAL A 347 -2.55 20.73 -2.49
N GLY A 348 -2.79 19.42 -2.46
CA GLY A 348 -3.70 18.75 -3.38
C GLY A 348 -4.11 17.36 -2.91
N LYS A 349 -5.16 16.80 -3.54
CA LYS A 349 -5.67 15.46 -3.27
C LYS A 349 -6.17 14.78 -4.52
N ILE A 350 -6.06 13.46 -4.53
CA ILE A 350 -6.67 12.56 -5.49
C ILE A 350 -7.65 11.69 -4.72
N LYS A 351 -8.94 11.81 -5.04
CA LYS A 351 -10.01 10.92 -4.56
C LYS A 351 -10.87 10.48 -5.73
N LEU A 352 -11.36 9.25 -5.67
CA LEU A 352 -12.43 8.78 -6.55
C LEU A 352 -13.78 9.17 -5.94
N GLU A 353 -14.84 9.21 -6.76
CA GLU A 353 -16.19 9.50 -6.27
C GLU A 353 -16.61 8.58 -5.11
N ILE A 354 -16.32 7.27 -5.18
CA ILE A 354 -16.65 6.29 -4.13
C ILE A 354 -15.95 6.55 -2.77
N ASN A 355 -14.96 7.45 -2.74
CA ASN A 355 -14.24 7.83 -1.53
C ASN A 355 -14.78 9.11 -0.87
N LEU A 356 -15.72 9.80 -1.52
CA LEU A 356 -16.25 11.05 -0.99
C LEU A 356 -17.23 10.77 0.16
N PRO A 357 -17.32 11.66 1.18
CA PRO A 357 -18.18 11.44 2.34
C PRO A 357 -19.63 11.09 1.99
N GLN A 358 -20.21 11.76 0.99
CA GLN A 358 -21.58 11.54 0.53
C GLN A 358 -21.83 10.22 -0.24
N HIS A 359 -20.79 9.40 -0.42
CA HIS A 359 -20.86 8.12 -1.13
C HIS A 359 -20.37 6.94 -0.26
N LEU A 360 -20.10 7.20 1.02
CA LEU A 360 -19.62 6.15 1.93
C LEU A 360 -20.69 5.11 2.26
N ASP A 361 -21.97 5.43 2.14
CA ASP A 361 -23.05 4.46 2.19
C ASP A 361 -22.96 3.44 1.05
N SER A 362 -22.81 3.90 -0.19
CA SER A 362 -22.61 3.08 -1.38
C SER A 362 -21.33 2.25 -1.28
N ASN A 363 -20.25 2.85 -0.78
CA ASN A 363 -18.99 2.17 -0.49
C ASN A 363 -19.20 0.96 0.45
N ILE A 364 -19.82 1.18 1.61
CA ILE A 364 -20.12 0.13 2.58
C ILE A 364 -21.07 -0.91 1.98
N GLY A 365 -22.11 -0.46 1.28
CA GLY A 365 -23.11 -1.32 0.64
C GLY A 365 -22.52 -2.26 -0.40
N SER A 366 -21.58 -1.77 -1.23
CA SER A 366 -20.90 -2.54 -2.26
C SER A 366 -19.80 -3.44 -1.70
N SER A 367 -18.99 -2.93 -0.76
CA SER A 367 -17.83 -3.65 -0.20
C SER A 367 -18.18 -4.75 0.80
N MET A 368 -19.43 -4.82 1.30
CA MET A 368 -19.81 -5.86 2.25
C MET A 368 -19.53 -7.27 1.76
N GLY A 369 -18.96 -8.09 2.65
CA GLY A 369 -18.44 -9.41 2.34
C GLY A 369 -17.04 -9.41 1.73
N GLY A 370 -16.49 -8.27 1.30
CA GLY A 370 -15.20 -8.17 0.60
C GLY A 370 -13.98 -7.95 1.49
N SER A 371 -14.09 -8.22 2.79
CA SER A 371 -13.02 -8.12 3.79
C SER A 371 -12.71 -6.73 4.36
N ALA A 372 -11.61 -6.61 5.11
CA ALA A 372 -11.23 -5.45 5.93
C ALA A 372 -10.98 -4.18 5.09
N PHE A 373 -10.47 -4.33 3.88
CA PHE A 373 -10.26 -3.25 2.93
C PHE A 373 -11.42 -3.16 1.93
N ALA A 374 -11.69 -1.96 1.44
CA ALA A 374 -12.75 -1.69 0.48
C ALA A 374 -12.18 -0.96 -0.75
N TYR A 375 -12.34 0.36 -0.80
CA TYR A 375 -12.04 1.20 -1.96
C TYR A 375 -10.96 2.24 -1.65
N GLU A 376 -10.06 1.94 -0.73
CA GLU A 376 -8.92 2.78 -0.40
C GLU A 376 -7.82 2.68 -1.48
N SER A 377 -6.97 3.71 -1.56
CA SER A 377 -5.70 3.66 -2.31
C SER A 377 -4.68 2.86 -1.50
N HIS A 378 -3.66 2.24 -2.11
CA HIS A 378 -2.63 1.51 -1.34
C HIS A 378 -1.23 1.94 -1.75
N TYR A 379 -0.71 1.42 -2.87
CA TYR A 379 0.56 1.91 -3.44
C TYR A 379 0.32 2.74 -4.69
N CYS A 380 1.15 3.76 -4.86
CA CYS A 380 1.28 4.50 -6.10
C CYS A 380 2.74 4.52 -6.58
N ALA A 381 2.91 4.68 -7.89
CA ALA A 381 4.20 4.93 -8.51
C ALA A 381 4.09 6.03 -9.56
N ALA A 382 5.00 7.00 -9.51
CA ALA A 382 5.16 8.01 -10.54
C ALA A 382 6.02 7.44 -11.68
N ASP A 383 5.77 7.87 -12.91
CA ASP A 383 6.51 7.38 -14.09
C ASP A 383 7.96 7.88 -14.16
N ARG A 384 8.29 8.96 -13.46
CA ARG A 384 9.64 9.49 -13.25
C ARG A 384 9.69 10.41 -12.03
N GLN A 385 10.89 10.77 -11.58
CA GLN A 385 11.05 11.60 -10.39
C GLN A 385 10.89 13.11 -10.67
N ALA A 386 11.52 13.58 -11.74
CA ALA A 386 11.49 14.98 -12.13
C ALA A 386 10.41 15.22 -13.18
N ASN A 387 9.52 16.17 -12.93
CA ASN A 387 8.38 16.51 -13.78
C ASN A 387 7.58 15.25 -14.19
N PRO A 388 7.11 14.43 -13.25
CA PRO A 388 6.32 13.23 -13.58
C PRO A 388 5.13 13.59 -14.46
N THR A 389 4.76 12.68 -15.35
CA THR A 389 3.61 12.88 -16.25
C THR A 389 2.41 12.06 -15.85
N ALA A 390 2.63 10.91 -15.21
CA ALA A 390 1.56 10.03 -14.76
C ALA A 390 1.86 9.40 -13.40
N LEU A 391 0.79 9.13 -12.65
CA LEU A 391 0.78 8.38 -11.40
C LEU A 391 -0.13 7.16 -11.57
N ALA A 392 0.40 5.96 -11.35
CA ALA A 392 -0.37 4.73 -11.36
C ALA A 392 -0.49 4.19 -9.94
N CYS A 393 -1.70 3.82 -9.53
CA CYS A 393 -1.98 3.38 -8.18
C CYS A 393 -2.75 2.06 -8.16
N GLY A 394 -2.36 1.17 -7.25
CA GLY A 394 -3.25 0.12 -6.74
C GLY A 394 -4.29 0.75 -5.82
N TRP A 395 -5.55 0.50 -6.11
CA TRP A 395 -6.69 1.09 -5.40
C TRP A 395 -7.66 0.02 -4.91
N ILE A 396 -7.09 -1.06 -4.37
CA ILE A 396 -7.81 -2.18 -3.72
C ILE A 396 -8.95 -2.68 -4.62
N SER A 397 -10.22 -2.55 -4.21
CA SER A 397 -11.37 -3.04 -4.98
C SER A 397 -11.70 -2.18 -6.20
N SER A 398 -11.19 -0.95 -6.24
CA SER A 398 -11.22 -0.07 -7.41
C SER A 398 -10.18 -0.47 -8.46
N GLY A 399 -9.38 -1.53 -8.27
CA GLY A 399 -8.43 -2.00 -9.27
C GLY A 399 -7.20 -1.10 -9.41
N ILE A 400 -6.64 -1.03 -10.62
CA ILE A 400 -5.51 -0.15 -10.97
C ILE A 400 -6.04 1.15 -11.57
N ARG A 401 -5.55 2.28 -11.07
CA ARG A 401 -5.96 3.63 -11.46
C ARG A 401 -4.77 4.41 -11.99
N VAL A 402 -4.93 5.15 -13.07
CA VAL A 402 -3.87 5.96 -13.68
C VAL A 402 -4.32 7.39 -13.84
N PHE A 403 -3.50 8.32 -13.36
CA PHE A 403 -3.79 9.74 -13.33
C PHE A 403 -2.76 10.52 -14.14
N ASP A 404 -3.22 11.51 -14.90
CA ASP A 404 -2.39 12.55 -15.52
C ASP A 404 -2.05 13.58 -14.44
N ILE A 405 -0.76 13.73 -14.16
CA ILE A 405 -0.24 14.60 -13.11
C ILE A 405 0.73 15.66 -13.63
N ARG A 406 0.79 15.88 -14.96
CA ARG A 406 1.70 16.90 -15.54
C ARG A 406 1.51 18.29 -14.94
N ASP A 407 0.26 18.63 -14.64
CA ASP A 407 -0.08 19.76 -13.77
C ASP A 407 -0.53 19.19 -12.41
N PRO A 408 0.27 19.35 -11.35
CA PRO A 408 -0.04 18.80 -10.04
C PRO A 408 -1.30 19.42 -9.40
N TYR A 409 -1.81 20.53 -9.94
CA TYR A 409 -3.03 21.21 -9.45
C TYR A 409 -4.26 20.96 -10.34
N ALA A 410 -4.11 20.20 -11.45
CA ALA A 410 -5.18 19.86 -12.38
C ALA A 410 -5.17 18.35 -12.71
N ILE A 411 -5.09 17.52 -11.67
CA ILE A 411 -5.02 16.06 -11.79
C ILE A 411 -6.35 15.49 -12.28
N ARG A 412 -6.29 14.52 -13.19
CA ARG A 412 -7.45 13.77 -13.70
C ARG A 412 -7.13 12.29 -13.91
N GLU A 413 -8.13 11.43 -13.77
CA GLU A 413 -7.99 10.02 -14.16
C GLU A 413 -7.95 9.92 -15.68
N ILE A 414 -7.06 9.08 -16.21
CA ILE A 414 -6.91 8.84 -17.66
C ILE A 414 -7.13 7.40 -18.08
N ALA A 415 -6.95 6.45 -17.16
CA ALA A 415 -7.17 5.03 -17.41
C ALA A 415 -7.42 4.27 -16.10
N TYR A 416 -8.09 3.13 -16.19
CA TYR A 416 -8.23 2.21 -15.06
C TYR A 416 -8.51 0.77 -15.51
N TYR A 417 -8.11 -0.19 -14.69
CA TYR A 417 -8.34 -1.62 -14.91
C TYR A 417 -8.76 -2.32 -13.61
N ASN A 418 -9.97 -2.85 -13.57
CA ASN A 418 -10.43 -3.73 -12.51
C ASN A 418 -10.42 -5.16 -13.08
N PRO A 419 -9.55 -6.06 -12.58
CA PRO A 419 -9.46 -7.40 -13.12
C PRO A 419 -10.77 -8.18 -12.90
N PRO A 420 -11.05 -9.20 -13.75
CA PRO A 420 -12.16 -10.11 -13.55
C PRO A 420 -12.19 -10.69 -12.12
N ALA A 421 -13.31 -10.52 -11.42
CA ALA A 421 -13.50 -11.08 -10.09
C ALA A 421 -13.41 -12.62 -10.11
N ARG A 422 -12.86 -13.21 -9.04
CA ARG A 422 -12.64 -14.66 -8.91
C ARG A 422 -13.73 -15.34 -8.07
N THR A 423 -14.97 -14.84 -8.13
CA THR A 423 -16.12 -15.26 -7.32
C THR A 423 -16.19 -16.78 -7.12
N GLY A 424 -16.24 -17.22 -5.86
CA GLY A 424 -16.36 -18.64 -5.49
C GLY A 424 -15.06 -19.44 -5.51
N GLN A 425 -13.91 -18.81 -5.77
CA GLN A 425 -12.62 -19.51 -5.87
C GLN A 425 -11.72 -19.39 -4.63
N ASN A 426 -12.23 -18.88 -3.50
CA ASN A 426 -11.46 -18.57 -2.28
C ASN A 426 -10.50 -19.71 -1.86
N LEU A 427 -10.97 -20.97 -1.88
CA LEU A 427 -10.19 -22.13 -1.42
C LEU A 427 -8.99 -22.47 -2.32
N SER A 428 -8.92 -21.94 -3.54
CA SER A 428 -7.82 -22.18 -4.48
C SER A 428 -6.80 -21.04 -4.53
N LEU A 429 -7.05 -19.94 -3.78
CA LEU A 429 -6.26 -18.72 -3.76
C LEU A 429 -5.49 -18.58 -2.44
N TRP A 430 -4.68 -19.56 -2.09
CA TRP A 430 -3.98 -19.59 -0.80
C TRP A 430 -2.81 -18.60 -0.70
N ASN A 431 -2.41 -17.90 -1.75
CA ASN A 431 -1.48 -16.76 -1.61
C ASN A 431 -2.21 -15.40 -1.64
N SER A 432 -3.55 -15.39 -1.81
CA SER A 432 -4.33 -14.16 -1.85
C SER A 432 -4.68 -13.69 -0.42
N PRO A 433 -4.21 -12.50 0.00
CA PRO A 433 -4.66 -11.88 1.24
C PRO A 433 -6.15 -11.57 1.19
N HIS A 434 -6.71 -11.22 0.03
CA HIS A 434 -8.15 -10.97 -0.11
C HIS A 434 -8.96 -12.24 0.20
N ALA A 435 -8.63 -13.37 -0.41
CA ALA A 435 -9.34 -14.62 -0.22
C ALA A 435 -9.23 -15.15 1.23
N LEU A 436 -8.08 -14.95 1.88
CA LEU A 436 -7.81 -15.44 3.24
C LEU A 436 -8.30 -14.49 4.34
N ALA A 437 -8.16 -13.16 4.16
CA ALA A 437 -8.64 -12.16 5.10
C ALA A 437 -10.17 -12.03 5.07
N SER A 438 -10.82 -12.40 3.96
CA SER A 438 -12.29 -12.44 3.80
C SER A 438 -13.04 -13.27 4.83
N ILE A 439 -12.38 -13.97 5.75
CA ILE A 439 -13.04 -14.57 6.92
C ILE A 439 -13.83 -13.53 7.72
N ILE A 440 -13.39 -12.27 7.77
CA ILE A 440 -14.14 -11.12 8.30
C ILE A 440 -14.72 -10.37 7.11
N GLY A 441 -16.04 -10.21 7.01
CA GLY A 441 -16.69 -9.58 5.82
C GLY A 441 -17.02 -8.10 5.97
N VAL A 442 -16.37 -7.39 6.89
CA VAL A 442 -16.68 -6.00 7.26
C VAL A 442 -15.49 -5.11 6.90
N PRO A 443 -15.68 -3.90 6.31
CA PRO A 443 -14.63 -3.07 5.75
C PRO A 443 -14.11 -2.17 6.88
N LEU A 444 -13.32 -2.78 7.76
CA LEU A 444 -12.83 -2.13 8.97
C LEU A 444 -11.99 -0.88 8.64
N MET A 445 -11.30 -0.86 7.50
CA MET A 445 -10.49 0.28 7.07
C MET A 445 -11.32 1.53 6.77
N SER A 446 -12.57 1.37 6.32
CA SER A 446 -13.49 2.49 6.03
C SER A 446 -14.30 2.95 7.27
N ALA A 447 -14.17 2.26 8.42
CA ALA A 447 -15.05 2.52 9.56
C ALA A 447 -14.94 3.96 10.13
N PRO A 448 -13.74 4.57 10.28
CA PRO A 448 -13.65 5.95 10.77
C PRO A 448 -14.28 6.98 9.82
N SER A 449 -14.13 6.82 8.51
CA SER A 449 -14.72 7.72 7.52
C SER A 449 -16.23 7.55 7.44
N ALA A 450 -16.74 6.31 7.52
CA ALA A 450 -18.18 6.05 7.59
C ALA A 450 -18.81 6.66 8.84
N LEU A 451 -18.16 6.53 10.01
CA LEU A 451 -18.62 7.17 11.24
C LEU A 451 -18.67 8.70 11.09
N ARG A 452 -17.67 9.31 10.44
CA ARG A 452 -17.69 10.74 10.14
C ARG A 452 -18.89 11.12 9.26
N ALA A 453 -19.12 10.41 8.16
CA ALA A 453 -20.26 10.70 7.28
C ALA A 453 -21.60 10.62 8.02
N VAL A 454 -21.76 9.66 8.94
CA VAL A 454 -22.94 9.57 9.83
C VAL A 454 -23.06 10.81 10.72
N LEU A 455 -21.96 11.27 11.33
CA LEU A 455 -21.95 12.46 12.19
C LEU A 455 -22.22 13.76 11.40
N GLU A 456 -21.82 13.82 10.14
CA GLU A 456 -22.03 14.95 9.23
C GLU A 456 -23.41 14.92 8.54
N GLY A 457 -24.17 13.83 8.68
CA GLY A 457 -25.49 13.66 8.05
C GLY A 457 -25.44 13.33 6.55
N GLU A 458 -24.29 12.84 6.07
CA GLU A 458 -24.01 12.51 4.66
C GLU A 458 -24.16 11.00 4.37
N PHE A 459 -24.58 10.20 5.35
CA PHE A 459 -24.71 8.75 5.22
C PHE A 459 -26.18 8.33 5.23
N ASP A 460 -26.66 7.71 4.15
CA ASP A 460 -27.98 7.08 4.12
C ASP A 460 -27.91 5.58 4.49
N PRO A 461 -28.47 5.15 5.63
CA PRO A 461 -28.50 3.74 5.99
C PRO A 461 -29.24 2.83 4.98
N LEU A 462 -30.15 3.37 4.18
CA LEU A 462 -30.87 2.60 3.15
C LEU A 462 -29.94 2.23 2.00
N ASP A 463 -29.08 3.16 1.56
CA ASP A 463 -28.13 2.92 0.48
C ASP A 463 -26.97 2.01 0.92
N ALA A 464 -26.62 2.04 2.22
CA ALA A 464 -25.70 1.08 2.81
C ALA A 464 -26.31 -0.33 2.98
N THR A 465 -27.65 -0.45 2.99
CA THR A 465 -28.34 -1.73 3.18
C THR A 465 -28.59 -2.42 1.84
N THR A 466 -27.62 -3.21 1.39
CA THR A 466 -27.72 -4.01 0.17
C THR A 466 -28.01 -5.49 0.49
N ALA A 467 -28.20 -6.32 -0.55
CA ALA A 467 -28.26 -7.78 -0.41
C ALA A 467 -26.97 -8.40 0.19
N ARG A 468 -25.90 -7.61 0.32
CA ARG A 468 -24.60 -8.01 0.83
C ARG A 468 -24.43 -7.70 2.32
N THR A 469 -25.28 -6.87 2.93
CA THR A 469 -25.22 -6.45 4.35
C THR A 469 -25.07 -7.61 5.35
N GLY A 470 -25.66 -8.77 5.06
CA GLY A 470 -25.57 -9.96 5.91
C GLY A 470 -24.28 -10.79 5.75
N ARG A 471 -23.40 -10.46 4.81
CA ARG A 471 -22.17 -11.22 4.50
C ARG A 471 -21.03 -10.83 5.44
N LEU A 472 -21.21 -11.12 6.73
CA LEU A 472 -20.26 -10.72 7.78
C LEU A 472 -19.08 -11.68 7.97
N ALA A 473 -19.14 -12.87 7.37
CA ALA A 473 -18.11 -13.89 7.47
C ALA A 473 -18.07 -14.76 6.21
N PHE A 474 -16.93 -15.43 5.99
CA PHE A 474 -16.69 -16.29 4.81
C PHE A 474 -16.87 -15.50 3.50
N GLY A 475 -16.33 -14.29 3.51
CA GLY A 475 -16.44 -13.25 2.49
C GLY A 475 -16.15 -13.68 1.06
N ASP A 476 -16.45 -12.78 0.13
CA ASP A 476 -16.44 -13.07 -1.28
C ASP A 476 -15.32 -12.36 -2.04
N VAL A 477 -14.73 -13.09 -2.99
CA VAL A 477 -13.79 -12.56 -3.98
C VAL A 477 -14.55 -12.05 -5.21
N SER A 478 -15.60 -11.25 -4.95
CA SER A 478 -16.46 -10.64 -5.99
C SER A 478 -15.88 -9.35 -6.57
N THR A 479 -14.76 -8.90 -5.99
CA THR A 479 -13.76 -7.97 -6.52
C THR A 479 -12.38 -8.60 -6.36
N ASP A 480 -11.34 -7.87 -6.69
CA ASP A 480 -9.95 -8.23 -6.40
C ASP A 480 -9.30 -7.07 -5.63
N TRP A 481 -8.33 -7.36 -4.76
CA TRP A 481 -7.54 -6.35 -4.08
C TRP A 481 -6.24 -6.08 -4.83
N CYS A 482 -6.19 -4.95 -5.52
CA CYS A 482 -5.00 -4.48 -6.20
C CYS A 482 -4.19 -3.57 -5.27
N LEU A 483 -3.25 -4.18 -4.54
CA LEU A 483 -2.45 -3.54 -3.48
C LEU A 483 -1.01 -3.24 -3.90
N SER A 484 -0.46 -4.01 -4.86
CA SER A 484 0.94 -3.87 -5.23
C SER A 484 1.24 -2.57 -5.97
N PRO A 485 2.46 -2.02 -5.85
CA PRO A 485 2.89 -0.90 -6.67
C PRO A 485 2.89 -1.26 -8.15
N PRO A 486 2.21 -0.49 -9.01
CA PRO A 486 2.42 -0.59 -10.44
C PRO A 486 3.83 -0.14 -10.80
N GLU A 487 4.50 -0.86 -11.70
CA GLU A 487 5.80 -0.46 -12.24
C GLU A 487 5.68 -0.05 -13.70
N TRP A 488 6.16 1.15 -14.02
CA TRP A 488 6.15 1.72 -15.37
C TRP A 488 7.22 1.11 -16.28
N ARG A 489 6.81 0.61 -17.44
CA ARG A 489 7.68 0.02 -18.48
C ARG A 489 7.23 0.42 -19.89
N GLY A 490 7.71 1.56 -20.36
CA GLY A 490 7.15 2.20 -21.54
C GLY A 490 5.67 2.50 -21.31
N THR A 491 4.80 2.00 -22.19
CA THR A 491 3.34 2.09 -22.05
C THR A 491 2.72 0.93 -21.26
N GLN A 492 3.54 0.03 -20.71
CA GLN A 492 3.08 -1.09 -19.88
C GLN A 492 3.19 -0.79 -18.39
N LEU A 493 2.29 -1.40 -17.63
CA LEU A 493 2.33 -1.50 -16.18
C LEU A 493 2.50 -2.95 -15.76
N TYR A 494 3.52 -3.22 -14.97
CA TYR A 494 3.70 -4.51 -14.29
C TYR A 494 3.11 -4.38 -12.89
N VAL A 495 2.16 -5.24 -12.55
CA VAL A 495 1.42 -5.12 -11.29
C VAL A 495 0.81 -6.44 -10.88
N ALA A 496 0.58 -6.63 -9.59
CA ALA A 496 -0.19 -7.76 -9.06
C ALA A 496 -1.46 -7.31 -8.32
N CYS A 497 -2.50 -8.11 -8.46
CA CYS A 497 -3.66 -8.08 -7.58
C CYS A 497 -3.77 -9.42 -6.85
N SER A 498 -4.42 -9.40 -5.69
CA SER A 498 -4.40 -10.50 -4.73
C SER A 498 -4.95 -11.80 -5.31
N ASP A 499 -6.04 -11.74 -6.08
CA ASP A 499 -6.73 -12.92 -6.62
C ASP A 499 -6.27 -13.28 -8.03
N ASN A 500 -6.01 -12.27 -8.87
CA ASN A 500 -5.59 -12.46 -10.26
C ASN A 500 -4.07 -12.56 -10.44
N GLY A 501 -3.29 -12.46 -9.36
CA GLY A 501 -1.84 -12.59 -9.38
C GLY A 501 -1.18 -11.48 -10.20
N PHE A 502 -0.06 -11.81 -10.85
CA PHE A 502 0.71 -10.87 -11.66
C PHE A 502 0.05 -10.61 -13.01
N MET A 503 0.09 -9.36 -13.46
CA MET A 503 -0.50 -8.89 -14.70
C MET A 503 0.43 -7.88 -15.38
N VAL A 504 0.45 -7.95 -16.70
CA VAL A 504 0.99 -6.91 -17.57
C VAL A 504 -0.19 -6.20 -18.22
N LEU A 505 -0.31 -4.91 -17.93
CA LEU A 505 -1.35 -4.05 -18.48
C LEU A 505 -0.73 -3.09 -19.49
N GLN A 506 -1.44 -2.78 -20.56
CA GLN A 506 -1.01 -1.91 -21.65
C GLN A 506 -1.92 -0.70 -21.70
N LEU A 507 -1.36 0.49 -21.45
CA LEU A 507 -2.06 1.76 -21.65
C LEU A 507 -2.19 2.06 -23.15
N ASP A 508 -3.30 2.68 -23.52
CA ASP A 508 -3.51 3.12 -24.89
C ASP A 508 -2.59 4.31 -25.22
N ASP A 509 -1.99 4.29 -26.41
CA ASP A 509 -0.98 5.29 -26.83
C ASP A 509 -1.56 6.71 -26.99
N ASP A 510 -2.88 6.84 -27.07
CA ASP A 510 -3.59 8.12 -27.17
C ASP A 510 -3.79 8.82 -25.82
N VAL A 511 -3.74 8.08 -24.70
CA VAL A 511 -3.88 8.64 -23.35
C VAL A 511 -2.57 8.84 -22.62
N TYR A 512 -1.55 8.02 -22.92
CA TYR A 512 -0.26 8.07 -22.26
C TYR A 512 0.89 7.93 -23.27
N SER A 513 1.87 8.81 -23.16
CA SER A 513 3.11 8.76 -23.93
C SER A 513 4.29 8.69 -22.97
N PRO A 514 5.09 7.61 -22.98
CA PRO A 514 6.18 7.44 -22.03
C PRO A 514 7.21 8.56 -22.20
N PRO A 515 7.65 9.22 -21.12
CA PRO A 515 8.73 10.18 -21.20
C PRO A 515 10.05 9.47 -21.57
N PRO A 516 10.98 10.15 -22.26
CA PRO A 516 12.25 9.54 -22.71
C PRO A 516 13.16 9.12 -21.56
N ASP A 517 12.98 9.73 -20.38
CA ASP A 517 13.69 9.46 -19.12
C ASP A 517 12.79 8.74 -18.11
N GLN A 518 11.81 7.96 -18.57
CA GLN A 518 10.93 7.18 -17.70
C GLN A 518 11.76 6.26 -16.80
N HIS A 519 11.47 6.35 -15.50
CA HIS A 519 12.05 5.51 -14.47
C HIS A 519 11.04 5.45 -13.33
N SER A 520 10.36 4.32 -13.18
CA SER A 520 9.31 4.14 -12.17
C SER A 520 9.81 4.54 -10.78
N ILE A 521 9.13 5.47 -10.12
CA ILE A 521 9.44 5.92 -8.76
C ILE A 521 8.32 5.50 -7.84
N VAL A 522 8.66 4.74 -6.82
CA VAL A 522 7.77 4.27 -5.76
C VAL A 522 8.39 4.67 -4.42
N GLY A 523 7.57 4.72 -3.37
CA GLY A 523 8.05 4.80 -1.99
C GLY A 523 8.81 3.54 -1.57
N SER A 524 8.89 3.32 -0.25
CA SER A 524 9.45 2.12 0.37
C SER A 524 9.06 0.89 -0.39
#